data_AF-A0AAV6WSW6-F1
#
_entry.id   AF-A0AAV6WSW6-F1
#
_cell.length_a   1.000
_cell.length_b   1.000
_cell.length_c   1.000
_cell.angle_alpha   90.00
_cell.angle_beta   90.00
_cell.angle_gamma   90.00
#
_symmetry.space_group_name_H-M   'P 1'
#
loop_
_entity.id
_entity.type
_entity.pdbx_description
1 polymer ?
#
loop_
_entity_poly.entity_id
_entity_poly.type
_entity_poly.pdbx_seq_one_letter_code
_entity_poly.pdbx_strand_id
1 'polypeptide(L)'
;MAEKAAESLIELQPENGGHYVLLSNIYAKAGKWKEVAKVRDMMTGRKLKKIPGWTCIEVDNKNHKFSVGDYTHYMSKEIYEELKCLREKFEVAGYIPDTNFVLHDIEEELKLELIYTHSEKLAIAFGLIGTPEGMPIRITKNLRVCGDCHTFIRFVSLAENRVNVVRDANRFHHFKDGACSCTDYW
;
A
#
# COMPACT_ATOMS: atom_id res chain seq x y z
N MET A 1 2.55 16.44 19.59
CA MET A 1 3.52 15.44 20.11
C MET A 1 4.25 14.73 18.97
N ALA A 2 3.55 14.20 17.95
CA ALA A 2 4.17 13.54 16.80
C ALA A 2 5.14 14.44 15.99
N GLU A 3 4.77 15.69 15.73
CA GLU A 3 5.62 16.68 15.02
C GLU A 3 6.96 16.86 15.72
N LYS A 4 6.94 17.23 17.02
CA LYS A 4 8.16 17.38 17.84
C LYS A 4 9.05 16.13 17.83
N ALA A 5 8.46 14.94 17.93
CA ALA A 5 9.23 13.69 17.89
C ALA A 5 9.91 13.47 16.53
N ALA A 6 9.21 13.76 15.43
CA ALA A 6 9.77 13.66 14.08
C ALA A 6 10.87 14.70 13.82
N GLU A 7 10.71 15.92 14.36
CA GLU A 7 11.75 16.96 14.33
C GLU A 7 13.01 16.52 15.07
N SER A 8 12.87 15.98 16.28
CA SER A 8 14.01 15.44 17.04
C SER A 8 14.72 14.29 16.30
N LEU A 9 13.99 13.43 15.59
CA LEU A 9 14.60 12.38 14.77
C LEU A 9 15.40 12.95 13.58
N ILE A 10 14.95 14.06 13.01
CA ILE A 10 15.69 14.77 11.95
C ILE A 10 16.95 15.44 12.51
N GLU A 11 16.89 16.00 13.72
CA GLU A 11 18.06 16.57 14.39
C GLU A 11 19.12 15.50 14.70
N LEU A 12 18.70 14.32 15.16
CA LEU A 12 19.58 13.21 15.51
C LEU A 12 20.19 12.49 14.28
N GLN A 13 19.41 12.34 13.21
CA GLN A 13 19.81 11.62 11.99
C GLN A 13 19.40 12.41 10.74
N PRO A 14 20.08 13.53 10.44
CA PRO A 14 19.70 14.46 9.37
C PRO A 14 19.80 13.89 7.95
N GLU A 15 20.53 12.80 7.76
CA GLU A 15 20.69 12.06 6.50
C GLU A 15 19.63 10.98 6.28
N ASN A 16 18.78 10.71 7.28
CA ASN A 16 17.74 9.70 7.17
C ASN A 16 16.49 10.27 6.49
N GLY A 17 16.34 10.01 5.19
CA GLY A 17 15.17 10.45 4.41
C GLY A 17 13.82 9.94 4.95
N GLY A 18 13.79 8.84 5.71
CA GLY A 18 12.57 8.31 6.32
C GLY A 18 11.97 9.25 7.38
N HIS A 19 12.81 9.98 8.13
CA HIS A 19 12.34 10.93 9.15
C HIS A 19 11.62 12.13 8.53
N TYR A 20 12.12 12.61 7.39
CA TYR A 20 11.46 13.66 6.62
C TYR A 20 10.14 13.19 6.03
N VAL A 21 10.09 11.96 5.50
CA VAL A 21 8.85 11.37 5.01
C VAL A 21 7.82 11.25 6.14
N LEU A 22 8.24 10.84 7.36
CA LEU A 22 7.37 10.80 8.52
C LEU A 22 6.80 12.17 8.88
N LEU A 23 7.65 13.21 8.96
CA LEU A 23 7.20 14.58 9.24
C LEU A 23 6.26 15.12 8.15
N SER A 24 6.59 14.88 6.88
CA SER A 24 5.74 15.22 5.74
C SER A 24 4.37 14.56 5.84
N ASN A 25 4.32 13.27 6.19
CA ASN A 25 3.06 12.54 6.36
C ASN A 25 2.22 13.08 7.54
N ILE A 26 2.86 13.52 8.63
CA ILE A 26 2.17 14.17 9.76
C ILE A 26 1.51 15.48 9.29
N TYR A 27 2.22 16.29 8.52
CA TYR A 27 1.67 17.52 7.96
C TYR A 27 0.55 17.27 6.94
N ALA A 28 0.74 16.31 6.03
CA ALA A 28 -0.26 15.93 5.04
C ALA A 28 -1.58 15.48 5.71
N LYS A 29 -1.50 14.63 6.75
CA LYS A 29 -2.69 14.21 7.53
C LYS A 29 -3.40 15.37 8.24
N ALA A 30 -2.69 16.46 8.52
CA ALA A 30 -3.25 17.67 9.12
C ALA A 30 -3.70 18.72 8.08
N GLY A 31 -3.63 18.42 6.77
CA GLY A 31 -3.93 19.37 5.70
C GLY A 31 -2.91 20.52 5.57
N LYS A 32 -1.74 20.40 6.20
CA LYS A 32 -0.68 21.41 6.25
C LYS A 32 0.24 21.33 5.02
N TRP A 33 -0.32 21.60 3.83
CA TRP A 33 0.39 21.41 2.55
C TRP A 33 1.58 22.34 2.34
N LYS A 34 1.55 23.54 2.93
CA LYS A 34 2.71 24.46 2.90
C LYS A 34 3.91 23.86 3.63
N GLU A 35 3.66 23.17 4.74
CA GLU A 35 4.66 22.49 5.56
C GLU A 35 5.17 21.23 4.88
N VAL A 36 4.29 20.47 4.20
CA VAL A 36 4.69 19.37 3.31
C VAL A 36 5.68 19.86 2.24
N ALA A 37 5.39 21.00 1.59
CA ALA A 37 6.27 21.59 0.59
C ALA A 37 7.64 21.97 1.19
N LYS A 38 7.67 22.60 2.38
CA LYS A 38 8.93 22.93 3.08
C LYS A 38 9.77 21.68 3.35
N VAL A 39 9.16 20.60 3.84
CA VAL A 39 9.88 19.34 4.09
C VAL A 39 10.45 18.76 2.79
N ARG A 40 9.69 18.83 1.69
CA ARG A 40 10.17 18.40 0.36
C ARG A 40 11.36 19.23 -0.12
N ASP A 41 11.35 20.54 0.10
CA ASP A 41 12.47 21.43 -0.26
C ASP A 41 13.71 21.11 0.58
N MET A 42 13.53 20.83 1.88
CA MET A 42 14.63 20.38 2.75
C MET A 42 15.25 19.06 2.25
N MET A 43 14.42 18.08 1.89
CA MET A 43 14.91 16.81 1.33
C MET A 43 15.69 17.03 0.03
N THR A 44 15.18 17.91 -0.84
CA THR A 44 15.79 18.22 -2.14
C THR A 44 17.15 18.90 -1.95
N GLY A 45 17.22 19.91 -1.08
CA GLY A 45 18.47 20.60 -0.75
C GLY A 45 19.53 19.67 -0.15
N ARG A 46 19.11 18.62 0.54
CA ARG A 46 19.98 17.59 1.14
C ARG A 46 20.19 16.36 0.25
N LYS A 47 19.65 16.33 -0.97
CA LYS A 47 19.69 15.19 -1.91
C LYS A 47 19.16 13.87 -1.31
N LEU A 48 18.21 13.97 -0.37
CA LEU A 48 17.57 12.82 0.26
C LEU A 48 16.50 12.25 -0.66
N LYS A 49 16.42 10.92 -0.73
CA LYS A 49 15.42 10.20 -1.52
C LYS A 49 14.51 9.39 -0.62
N LYS A 50 13.22 9.34 -0.94
CA LYS A 50 12.30 8.38 -0.32
C LYS A 50 12.57 6.99 -0.86
N ILE A 51 12.39 5.97 -0.01
CA ILE A 51 12.34 4.58 -0.46
C ILE A 51 10.97 4.34 -1.11
N PRO A 52 10.89 3.94 -2.39
CA PRO A 52 9.62 3.61 -3.01
C PRO A 52 9.02 2.34 -2.40
N GLY A 53 7.69 2.34 -2.25
CA GLY A 53 6.95 1.16 -1.85
C GLY A 53 6.84 0.16 -3.00
N TRP A 54 7.02 -1.11 -2.70
CA TRP A 54 6.82 -2.21 -3.63
C TRP A 54 6.26 -3.43 -2.92
N THR A 55 5.62 -4.30 -3.69
CA THR A 55 5.15 -5.61 -3.25
C THR A 55 5.67 -6.68 -4.20
N CYS A 56 6.13 -7.80 -3.65
CA CYS A 56 6.62 -8.96 -4.38
C CYS A 56 5.72 -10.17 -4.11
N ILE A 57 5.47 -10.97 -5.13
CA ILE A 57 4.71 -12.23 -5.07
C ILE A 57 5.47 -13.31 -5.84
N GLU A 58 5.42 -14.54 -5.36
CA GLU A 58 5.97 -15.69 -6.05
C GLU A 58 4.84 -16.50 -6.69
N VAL A 59 4.91 -16.69 -8.01
CA VAL A 59 3.99 -17.52 -8.82
C VAL A 59 4.83 -18.33 -9.80
N ASP A 60 4.55 -19.62 -9.93
CA ASP A 60 5.31 -20.55 -10.80
C ASP A 60 6.84 -20.47 -10.61
N ASN A 61 7.29 -20.41 -9.36
CA ASN A 61 8.70 -20.24 -8.97
C ASN A 61 9.38 -18.99 -9.54
N LYS A 62 8.60 -17.97 -9.92
CA LYS A 62 9.09 -16.67 -10.38
C LYS A 62 8.63 -15.58 -9.44
N ASN A 63 9.55 -14.63 -9.18
CA ASN A 63 9.25 -13.45 -8.39
C ASN A 63 8.75 -12.33 -9.29
N HIS A 64 7.58 -11.80 -8.96
CA HIS A 64 6.95 -10.67 -9.64
C HIS A 64 6.88 -9.50 -8.66
N LYS A 65 7.36 -8.34 -9.09
CA LYS A 65 7.43 -7.14 -8.26
C LYS A 65 6.58 -6.05 -8.86
N PHE A 66 5.75 -5.43 -8.03
CA PHE A 66 4.85 -4.36 -8.39
C PHE A 66 5.15 -3.11 -7.59
N SER A 67 5.05 -1.96 -8.24
CA SER A 67 4.98 -0.63 -7.61
C SER A 67 3.56 -0.06 -7.72
N VAL A 68 3.29 1.08 -7.07
CA VAL A 68 2.00 1.78 -7.26
C VAL A 68 1.83 2.20 -8.73
N GLY A 69 0.66 1.93 -9.32
CA GLY A 69 0.37 2.28 -10.72
C GLY A 69 1.30 1.60 -11.73
N ASP A 70 1.80 0.41 -11.42
CA ASP A 70 2.74 -0.30 -12.29
C ASP A 70 2.01 -0.95 -13.49
N TYR A 71 2.47 -0.63 -14.71
CA TYR A 71 1.99 -1.21 -15.97
C TYR A 71 3.09 -1.98 -16.72
N THR A 72 4.26 -2.15 -16.12
CA THR A 72 5.44 -2.76 -16.78
C THR A 72 5.34 -4.29 -16.89
N HIS A 73 4.45 -4.91 -16.11
CA HIS A 73 4.21 -6.35 -16.16
C HIS A 73 3.57 -6.77 -17.49
N TYR A 74 3.96 -7.92 -18.04
CA TYR A 74 3.45 -8.41 -19.33
C TYR A 74 1.95 -8.74 -19.31
N MET A 75 1.40 -9.07 -18.13
CA MET A 75 -0.05 -9.27 -17.89
C MET A 75 -0.73 -8.04 -17.29
N SER A 76 -0.19 -6.83 -17.50
CA SER A 76 -0.75 -5.63 -16.88
C SER A 76 -2.23 -5.45 -17.24
N LYS A 77 -2.62 -5.69 -18.50
CA LYS A 77 -4.01 -5.58 -18.91
C LYS A 77 -4.93 -6.48 -18.07
N GLU A 78 -4.60 -7.76 -17.94
CA GLU A 78 -5.38 -8.75 -17.20
C GLU A 78 -5.42 -8.43 -15.69
N ILE A 79 -4.30 -7.95 -15.13
CA ILE A 79 -4.23 -7.55 -13.71
C ILE A 79 -5.19 -6.39 -13.43
N TYR A 80 -5.26 -5.40 -14.31
CA TYR A 80 -6.15 -4.25 -14.12
C TYR A 80 -7.61 -4.59 -14.39
N GLU A 81 -7.89 -5.52 -15.32
CA GLU A 81 -9.23 -6.08 -15.52
C GLU A 81 -9.70 -6.83 -14.27
N GLU A 82 -8.85 -7.67 -13.68
CA GLU A 82 -9.16 -8.36 -12.42
C GLU A 82 -9.37 -7.39 -11.26
N LEU A 83 -8.53 -6.35 -11.12
CA LEU A 83 -8.73 -5.31 -10.11
C LEU A 83 -10.08 -4.61 -10.25
N LYS A 84 -10.52 -4.36 -11.49
CA LYS A 84 -11.83 -3.77 -11.75
C LYS A 84 -12.97 -4.70 -11.30
N CYS A 85 -12.87 -5.99 -11.63
CA CYS A 85 -13.84 -7.00 -11.18
C CYS A 85 -13.92 -7.09 -9.66
N LEU A 86 -12.76 -7.15 -8.98
CA LEU A 86 -12.70 -7.18 -7.51
C LEU A 86 -13.28 -5.92 -6.90
N ARG A 87 -12.97 -4.75 -7.47
CA ARG A 87 -13.54 -3.47 -7.03
C ARG A 87 -15.06 -3.50 -7.07
N GLU A 88 -15.65 -3.83 -8.22
CA GLU A 88 -17.11 -3.88 -8.38
C GLU A 88 -17.76 -4.87 -7.40
N LYS A 89 -17.15 -6.06 -7.25
CA LYS A 89 -17.59 -7.10 -6.31
C LYS A 89 -17.54 -6.61 -4.85
N PHE A 90 -16.47 -5.93 -4.45
CA PHE A 90 -16.26 -5.52 -3.06
C PHE A 90 -17.06 -4.27 -2.70
N GLU A 91 -17.24 -3.32 -3.62
CA GLU A 91 -18.09 -2.14 -3.41
C GLU A 91 -19.54 -2.57 -3.12
N VAL A 92 -20.07 -3.57 -3.84
CA VAL A 92 -21.39 -4.17 -3.54
C VAL A 92 -21.42 -4.86 -2.17
N ALA A 93 -20.30 -5.44 -1.74
CA ALA A 93 -20.16 -6.07 -0.42
C ALA A 93 -19.89 -5.07 0.72
N GLY A 94 -19.80 -3.78 0.43
CA GLY A 94 -19.61 -2.71 1.43
C GLY A 94 -18.17 -2.27 1.66
N TYR A 95 -17.22 -2.64 0.78
CA TYR A 95 -15.88 -2.05 0.78
C TYR A 95 -15.95 -0.60 0.31
N ILE A 96 -15.41 0.30 1.12
CA ILE A 96 -15.29 1.73 0.82
C ILE A 96 -13.80 2.07 0.83
N PRO A 97 -13.20 2.46 -0.31
CA PRO A 97 -11.81 2.89 -0.36
C PRO A 97 -11.54 4.08 0.54
N ASP A 98 -10.49 4.01 1.35
CA ASP A 98 -10.13 5.11 2.25
C ASP A 98 -8.99 5.96 1.68
N THR A 99 -9.36 6.99 0.91
CA THR A 99 -8.42 7.93 0.26
C THR A 99 -7.57 8.73 1.24
N ASN A 100 -7.86 8.72 2.55
CA ASN A 100 -6.99 9.33 3.57
C ASN A 100 -5.61 8.65 3.65
N PHE A 101 -5.46 7.47 3.07
CA PHE A 101 -4.16 6.80 2.91
C PHE A 101 -3.33 7.31 1.73
N VAL A 102 -3.88 8.19 0.89
CA VAL A 102 -3.16 8.89 -0.19
C VAL A 102 -2.80 10.30 0.29
N LEU A 103 -1.57 10.45 0.79
CA LEU A 103 -1.06 11.68 1.40
C LEU A 103 -0.52 12.67 0.36
N HIS A 104 -1.31 12.95 -0.68
CA HIS A 104 -1.00 13.87 -1.77
C HIS A 104 -2.12 14.90 -1.94
N ASP A 105 -1.73 16.16 -2.18
CA ASP A 105 -2.66 17.26 -2.46
C ASP A 105 -3.07 17.22 -3.94
N ILE A 106 -4.00 16.33 -4.24
CA ILE A 106 -4.53 16.07 -5.58
C ILE A 106 -6.04 15.88 -5.50
N GLU A 107 -6.69 15.91 -6.66
CA GLU A 107 -8.12 15.66 -6.82
C GLU A 107 -8.52 14.29 -6.26
N GLU A 108 -9.74 14.20 -5.74
CA GLU A 108 -10.21 13.03 -5.01
C GLU A 108 -10.32 11.80 -5.93
N GLU A 109 -10.70 12.03 -7.18
CA GLU A 109 -10.74 11.05 -8.26
C GLU A 109 -9.35 10.42 -8.49
N LEU A 110 -8.29 11.24 -8.50
CA LEU A 110 -6.92 10.77 -8.65
C LEU A 110 -6.44 10.01 -7.40
N LYS A 111 -6.87 10.39 -6.20
CA LYS A 111 -6.58 9.61 -4.99
C LYS A 111 -7.23 8.23 -5.06
N LEU A 112 -8.47 8.16 -5.53
CA LEU A 112 -9.16 6.88 -5.74
C LEU A 112 -8.40 6.01 -6.74
N GLU A 113 -7.94 6.55 -7.86
CA GLU A 113 -7.12 5.78 -8.80
C GLU A 113 -5.81 5.27 -8.18
N LEU A 114 -5.10 6.13 -7.45
CA LEU A 114 -3.85 5.75 -6.78
C LEU A 114 -4.07 4.66 -5.74
N ILE A 115 -5.12 4.78 -4.92
CA ILE A 115 -5.35 3.81 -3.85
C ILE A 115 -5.77 2.45 -4.39
N TYR A 116 -6.49 2.41 -5.52
CA TYR A 116 -6.83 1.17 -6.20
C TYR A 116 -5.64 0.50 -6.87
N THR A 117 -4.63 1.28 -7.24
CA THR A 117 -3.42 0.79 -7.92
C THR A 117 -2.23 0.60 -6.99
N HIS A 118 -2.47 0.55 -5.67
CA HIS A 118 -1.45 0.16 -4.71
C HIS A 118 -0.83 -1.21 -5.04
N SER A 119 0.47 -1.33 -4.78
CA SER A 119 1.27 -2.51 -5.16
C SER A 119 0.73 -3.83 -4.62
N GLU A 120 0.12 -3.82 -3.44
CA GLU A 120 -0.48 -5.01 -2.81
C GLU A 120 -1.69 -5.50 -3.61
N LYS A 121 -2.52 -4.58 -4.08
CA LYS A 121 -3.71 -4.92 -4.86
C LYS A 121 -3.30 -5.52 -6.20
N LEU A 122 -2.33 -4.90 -6.89
CA LEU A 122 -1.75 -5.43 -8.12
C LEU A 122 -1.17 -6.85 -7.93
N ALA A 123 -0.40 -7.06 -6.87
CA ALA A 123 0.19 -8.36 -6.58
C ALA A 123 -0.87 -9.43 -6.25
N ILE A 124 -1.92 -9.07 -5.51
CA ILE A 124 -3.02 -9.98 -5.18
C ILE A 124 -3.82 -10.34 -6.44
N ALA A 125 -4.18 -9.35 -7.27
CA ALA A 125 -4.88 -9.60 -8.54
C ALA A 125 -4.06 -10.52 -9.45
N PHE A 126 -2.75 -10.27 -9.59
CA PHE A 126 -1.86 -11.19 -10.30
C PHE A 126 -1.83 -12.59 -9.67
N GLY A 127 -1.80 -12.67 -8.34
CA GLY A 127 -1.85 -13.94 -7.61
C GLY A 127 -3.13 -14.73 -7.87
N LEU A 128 -4.28 -14.05 -7.95
CA LEU A 128 -5.58 -14.68 -8.24
C LEU A 128 -5.63 -15.23 -9.67
N ILE A 129 -5.09 -14.50 -10.64
CA ILE A 129 -4.98 -14.94 -12.04
C ILE A 129 -4.01 -16.12 -12.18
N GLY A 130 -2.84 -16.02 -11.52
CA GLY A 130 -1.71 -16.90 -11.74
C GLY A 130 -1.69 -18.16 -10.88
N THR A 131 -2.65 -18.37 -9.97
CA THR A 131 -2.63 -19.54 -9.07
C THR A 131 -4.00 -20.22 -8.97
N PRO A 132 -4.03 -21.57 -8.82
CA PRO A 132 -5.28 -22.33 -8.69
C PRO A 132 -6.21 -21.82 -7.60
N GLU A 133 -7.52 -22.04 -7.79
CA GLU A 133 -8.54 -21.70 -6.80
C GLU A 133 -8.22 -22.31 -5.42
N GLY A 134 -8.43 -21.51 -4.35
CA GLY A 134 -8.11 -21.90 -2.98
C GLY A 134 -6.62 -21.94 -2.62
N MET A 135 -5.68 -21.85 -3.58
CA MET A 135 -4.24 -21.84 -3.29
C MET A 135 -3.85 -20.57 -2.50
N PRO A 136 -3.15 -20.66 -1.35
CA PRO A 136 -2.81 -19.47 -0.59
C PRO A 136 -1.91 -18.50 -1.36
N ILE A 137 -2.26 -17.22 -1.37
CA ILE A 137 -1.43 -16.16 -1.95
C ILE A 137 -0.47 -15.63 -0.88
N ARG A 138 0.80 -15.45 -1.24
CA ARG A 138 1.85 -14.97 -0.35
C ARG A 138 2.55 -13.78 -0.99
N ILE A 139 2.50 -12.63 -0.32
CA ILE A 139 3.15 -11.40 -0.80
C ILE A 139 4.06 -10.82 0.26
N THR A 140 5.11 -10.13 -0.17
CA THR A 140 6.02 -9.37 0.69
C THR A 140 6.06 -7.91 0.26
N LYS A 141 5.82 -7.00 1.21
CA LYS A 141 5.91 -5.56 1.05
C LYS A 141 7.10 -5.01 1.84
N ASN A 142 7.80 -4.03 1.28
CA ASN A 142 8.94 -3.39 1.95
C ASN A 142 8.55 -2.29 2.94
N LEU A 143 7.35 -1.74 2.83
CA LEU A 143 6.76 -0.77 3.77
C LEU A 143 5.65 -1.44 4.59
N ARG A 144 5.19 -0.79 5.65
CA ARG A 144 3.97 -1.19 6.37
C ARG A 144 2.77 -1.18 5.42
N VAL A 145 1.86 -2.15 5.54
CA VAL A 145 0.61 -2.15 4.76
C VAL A 145 -0.26 -0.97 5.19
N CYS A 146 -0.94 -0.29 4.26
CA CYS A 146 -1.89 0.76 4.63
C CYS A 146 -3.24 0.15 5.06
N GLY A 147 -4.03 0.90 5.82
CA GLY A 147 -5.33 0.41 6.32
C GLY A 147 -6.32 0.06 5.21
N ASP A 148 -6.30 0.79 4.11
CA ASP A 148 -7.13 0.47 2.94
C ASP A 148 -6.72 -0.85 2.29
N CYS A 149 -5.43 -1.08 2.01
CA CYS A 149 -4.95 -2.36 1.46
C CYS A 149 -5.20 -3.51 2.42
N HIS A 150 -5.05 -3.29 3.73
CA HIS A 150 -5.39 -4.28 4.75
C HIS A 150 -6.88 -4.67 4.66
N THR A 151 -7.77 -3.68 4.54
CA THR A 151 -9.21 -3.89 4.38
C THR A 151 -9.51 -4.61 3.05
N PHE A 152 -8.92 -4.17 1.95
CA PHE A 152 -9.07 -4.84 0.65
C PHE A 152 -8.71 -6.33 0.71
N ILE A 153 -7.57 -6.69 1.32
CA ILE A 153 -7.11 -8.08 1.40
C ILE A 153 -8.04 -8.91 2.30
N ARG A 154 -8.66 -8.30 3.31
CA ARG A 154 -9.73 -8.93 4.10
C ARG A 154 -10.91 -9.30 3.21
N PHE A 155 -11.39 -8.39 2.36
CA PHE A 155 -12.45 -8.68 1.38
C PHE A 155 -12.06 -9.78 0.40
N VAL A 156 -10.82 -9.77 -0.11
CA VAL A 156 -10.31 -10.86 -0.96
C VAL A 156 -10.38 -12.20 -0.24
N SER A 157 -9.94 -12.28 1.02
CA SER A 157 -9.95 -13.55 1.76
C SER A 157 -11.35 -14.12 1.94
N LEU A 158 -12.35 -13.26 2.11
CA LEU A 158 -13.76 -13.65 2.25
C LEU A 158 -14.37 -14.05 0.91
N ALA A 159 -14.13 -13.25 -0.12
CA ALA A 159 -14.78 -13.38 -1.43
C ALA A 159 -14.21 -14.50 -2.30
N GLU A 160 -12.94 -14.82 -2.13
CA GLU A 160 -12.22 -15.86 -2.89
C GLU A 160 -11.98 -17.13 -2.07
N ASN A 161 -12.52 -17.19 -0.84
CA ASN A 161 -12.37 -18.31 0.10
C ASN A 161 -10.93 -18.81 0.20
N ARG A 162 -9.98 -17.87 0.35
CA ARG A 162 -8.55 -18.10 0.19
C ARG A 162 -7.75 -17.43 1.30
N VAL A 163 -6.73 -18.14 1.79
CA VAL A 163 -5.77 -17.56 2.73
C VAL A 163 -4.82 -16.62 2.00
N ASN A 164 -4.69 -15.40 2.49
CA ASN A 164 -3.69 -14.44 2.01
C ASN A 164 -2.67 -14.19 3.12
N VAL A 165 -1.39 -14.37 2.84
CA VAL A 165 -0.30 -14.11 3.78
C VAL A 165 0.50 -12.92 3.28
N VAL A 166 0.55 -11.86 4.09
CA VAL A 166 1.24 -10.63 3.76
C VAL A 166 2.34 -10.39 4.78
N ARG A 167 3.59 -10.40 4.33
CA ARG A 167 4.72 -9.93 5.14
C ARG A 167 4.97 -8.47 4.80
N ASP A 168 4.75 -7.57 5.74
CA ASP A 168 5.09 -6.15 5.57
C ASP A 168 6.41 -5.80 6.29
N ALA A 169 6.74 -4.51 6.40
CA ALA A 169 7.95 -4.07 7.09
C ALA A 169 8.01 -4.45 8.58
N ASN A 170 6.85 -4.65 9.21
CA ASN A 170 6.72 -4.76 10.66
C ASN A 170 6.33 -6.17 11.12
N ARG A 171 5.49 -6.90 10.36
CA ARG A 171 4.88 -8.16 10.79
C ARG A 171 4.34 -9.00 9.63
N PHE A 172 3.84 -10.18 10.00
CA PHE A 172 3.02 -11.02 9.15
C PHE A 172 1.54 -10.80 9.44
N HIS A 173 0.75 -10.71 8.37
CA HIS A 173 -0.70 -10.67 8.39
C HIS A 173 -1.22 -11.94 7.73
N HIS A 174 -2.05 -12.70 8.44
CA HIS A 174 -2.74 -13.86 7.89
C HIS A 174 -4.21 -13.52 7.76
N PHE A 175 -4.68 -13.40 6.53
CA PHE A 175 -6.07 -13.12 6.21
C PHE A 175 -6.79 -14.42 5.86
N LYS A 176 -7.87 -14.71 6.58
CA LYS A 176 -8.72 -15.88 6.38
C LYS A 176 -10.16 -15.54 6.79
N ASP A 177 -11.13 -15.98 6.00
CA ASP A 177 -12.56 -15.84 6.30
C ASP A 177 -12.97 -14.40 6.62
N GLY A 178 -12.35 -13.42 5.94
CA GLY A 178 -12.62 -12.01 6.19
C GLY A 178 -12.11 -11.50 7.53
N ALA A 179 -11.08 -12.09 8.12
CA ALA A 179 -10.40 -11.59 9.32
C ALA A 179 -8.88 -11.64 9.16
N CYS A 180 -8.17 -10.77 9.89
CA CYS A 180 -6.71 -10.73 9.91
C CYS A 180 -6.16 -11.10 11.30
N SER A 181 -5.07 -11.87 11.34
CA SER A 181 -4.36 -12.22 12.57
C SER A 181 -3.84 -11.03 13.38
N CYS A 182 -3.74 -9.83 12.79
CA CYS A 182 -3.26 -8.62 13.49
C CYS A 182 -4.36 -7.82 14.19
N THR A 183 -5.60 -8.30 14.19
CA THR A 183 -6.77 -7.65 14.82
C THR A 183 -6.91 -6.18 14.40
N ASP A 184 -6.78 -5.91 13.10
CA ASP A 184 -6.88 -4.58 12.48
C ASP A 184 -5.83 -3.55 12.97
N TYR A 185 -4.72 -4.00 13.56
CA TYR A 185 -3.62 -3.13 14.02
C TYR A 185 -2.69 -2.65 12.88
N TRP A 186 -2.92 -3.09 11.63
CA TRP A 186 -2.15 -2.88 10.40
C TRP A 186 -0.95 -1.94 10.53
#